data_AF-A0A8H5WU70-F1
#
_entry.id   AF-A0A8H5WU70-F1
#
_cell.length_a   1.000
_cell.length_b   1.000
_cell.length_c   1.000
_cell.angle_alpha   90.00
_cell.angle_beta   90.00
_cell.angle_gamma   90.00
#
_symmetry.space_group_name_H-M   'P 1'
#
loop_
_entity.id
_entity.type
_entity.pdbx_description
1 polymer ?
#
loop_
_entity_poly.entity_id
_entity_poly.type
_entity_poly.pdbx_seq_one_letter_code
_entity_poly.pdbx_strand_id
1 'polypeptide(L)'
;MEKLLFGDLEALVIPTAMAELNKPNIVVIMSDDQDARLGSLQAQPFVRELPSAVLALPHEKFVYSEQDRYFLPHWLKAAGYKTECMYVADVNPGAGGGDSVGDIGKFMNGVNMATYSPKPKGWDHTDTLVHPYQYSYNNVVMSQNRKRPLFYDGYHQTDVIKVKALARLESLASSQEPFYIQIAPTAPHTLGDGPSVPCARHMWAFSNATAPRTPNFNPEDKRQSLKPADNYELNYLAINPTPESQRIIHRLNGLLLVTKSCNQEYCRNPWEVLQEDSGGSFTTLAEAMDAKYDALFAALPSVWYQKCMNYQATENERPYYPPESASLASEYRKSTDNFPFTNVVNFTRVPGSTGRMGSSVHRHVNLTTVMETTREVTDKELGYAKICRPEDCKAGGAITTDGIFDSCCPGGD
;
A
#
# COMPACT_ATOMS: atom_id res chain seq x y z
N MET A 1 -13.74 -19.55 -45.54
CA MET A 1 -14.96 -19.04 -46.22
C MET A 1 -16.06 -19.03 -45.18
N GLU A 2 -16.73 -17.97 -44.76
CA GLU A 2 -16.75 -16.52 -45.00
C GLU A 2 -17.58 -15.98 -43.81
N LYS A 3 -17.03 -15.08 -42.98
CA LYS A 3 -17.53 -13.71 -42.71
C LYS A 3 -19.00 -13.38 -43.09
N LEU A 4 -19.59 -12.53 -42.22
CA LEU A 4 -20.67 -11.53 -42.35
C LEU A 4 -21.75 -11.79 -41.26
N LEU A 5 -22.29 -10.84 -40.48
CA LEU A 5 -22.07 -9.40 -40.29
C LEU A 5 -22.89 -8.99 -39.04
N PHE A 6 -22.47 -7.91 -38.39
CA PHE A 6 -23.27 -7.14 -37.43
C PHE A 6 -24.56 -6.59 -38.08
N GLY A 7 -25.66 -6.52 -37.32
CA GLY A 7 -26.86 -5.75 -37.69
C GLY A 7 -28.13 -6.15 -36.93
N ASP A 8 -28.48 -5.33 -35.94
CA ASP A 8 -29.84 -4.98 -35.49
C ASP A 8 -30.80 -6.08 -34.99
N LEU A 9 -30.90 -6.17 -33.67
CA LEU A 9 -32.16 -6.49 -32.98
C LEU A 9 -32.36 -5.47 -31.86
N GLU A 10 -33.05 -4.38 -32.20
CA GLU A 10 -33.66 -3.47 -31.25
C GLU A 10 -34.60 -4.22 -30.30
N ALA A 11 -34.56 -3.78 -29.04
CA ALA A 11 -35.66 -3.81 -28.09
C ALA A 11 -36.33 -5.17 -27.84
N LEU A 12 -35.57 -6.13 -27.29
CA LEU A 12 -36.20 -7.07 -26.36
C LEU A 12 -36.42 -6.32 -25.04
N VAL A 13 -37.66 -5.87 -24.83
CA VAL A 13 -38.18 -5.45 -23.53
C VAL A 13 -37.83 -6.53 -22.52
N ILE A 14 -36.75 -6.32 -21.77
CA ILE A 14 -36.41 -7.15 -20.62
C ILE A 14 -37.57 -6.94 -19.64
N PRO A 15 -38.32 -7.99 -19.27
CA PRO A 15 -39.36 -7.86 -18.27
C PRO A 15 -38.73 -7.24 -17.03
N THR A 16 -39.40 -6.21 -16.52
CA THR A 16 -39.10 -5.45 -15.31
C THR A 16 -39.27 -6.37 -14.09
N ALA A 17 -38.40 -7.36 -13.97
CA ALA A 17 -38.32 -8.32 -12.89
C ALA A 17 -37.05 -9.18 -13.02
N MET A 18 -35.89 -8.56 -13.32
CA MET A 18 -34.69 -9.08 -12.67
C MET A 18 -34.87 -8.68 -11.21
N ALA A 19 -35.18 -9.65 -10.35
CA ALA A 19 -35.11 -9.49 -8.92
C ALA A 19 -33.91 -8.60 -8.59
N GLU A 20 -34.11 -7.50 -7.85
CA GLU A 20 -32.99 -6.77 -7.29
C GLU A 20 -32.13 -7.81 -6.57
N LEU A 21 -30.99 -8.18 -7.17
CA LEU A 21 -30.00 -8.98 -6.49
C LEU A 21 -29.67 -8.13 -5.27
N ASN A 22 -30.09 -8.56 -4.07
CA ASN A 22 -29.73 -7.90 -2.83
C ASN A 22 -28.21 -7.72 -2.84
N LYS A 23 -27.76 -6.50 -3.12
CA LYS A 23 -26.33 -6.19 -3.19
C LYS A 23 -25.74 -6.56 -1.83
N PRO A 24 -24.70 -7.41 -1.77
CA PRO A 24 -24.14 -7.81 -0.49
C PRO A 24 -23.52 -6.59 0.20
N ASN A 25 -23.54 -6.57 1.53
CA ASN A 25 -22.68 -5.65 2.26
C ASN A 25 -21.25 -6.17 2.25
N ILE A 26 -20.29 -5.31 1.95
CA ILE A 26 -18.88 -5.67 1.83
C ILE A 26 -18.12 -5.08 3.02
N VAL A 27 -17.50 -5.95 3.81
CA VAL A 27 -16.63 -5.56 4.93
C VAL A 27 -15.23 -6.08 4.63
N VAL A 28 -14.28 -5.18 4.46
CA VAL A 28 -12.88 -5.50 4.26
C VAL A 28 -12.11 -5.10 5.51
N ILE A 29 -11.45 -6.06 6.14
CA ILE A 29 -10.51 -5.82 7.23
C ILE A 29 -9.11 -6.10 6.69
N MET A 30 -8.27 -5.08 6.65
CA MET A 30 -6.92 -5.15 6.14
C MET A 30 -5.97 -5.08 7.33
N SER A 31 -5.33 -6.19 7.64
CA SER A 31 -4.25 -6.21 8.62
C SER A 31 -2.93 -5.97 7.92
N ASP A 32 -2.14 -5.08 8.51
CA ASP A 32 -0.80 -4.77 8.04
C ASP A 32 0.18 -5.93 8.26
N ASP A 33 1.26 -5.97 7.47
CA ASP A 33 2.42 -6.88 7.60
C ASP A 33 2.06 -8.37 7.79
N GLN A 34 0.99 -8.85 7.13
CA GLN A 34 0.65 -10.28 7.18
C GLN A 34 1.54 -11.10 6.27
N ASP A 35 2.39 -11.93 6.87
CA ASP A 35 3.18 -12.91 6.14
C ASP A 35 2.35 -14.19 5.87
N ALA A 36 1.99 -14.42 4.60
CA ALA A 36 1.30 -15.62 4.14
C ALA A 36 2.11 -16.93 4.35
N ARG A 37 3.44 -16.87 4.37
CA ARG A 37 4.37 -18.00 4.51
C ARG A 37 4.58 -18.44 5.96
N LEU A 38 4.38 -17.55 6.95
CA LEU A 38 4.48 -17.90 8.38
C LEU A 38 3.21 -18.57 8.95
N GLY A 39 2.20 -18.83 8.11
CA GLY A 39 0.96 -19.48 8.54
C GLY A 39 0.04 -18.58 9.36
N SER A 40 0.26 -17.26 9.38
CA SER A 40 -0.65 -16.27 10.00
C SER A 40 -2.09 -16.40 9.47
N LEU A 41 -2.23 -16.73 8.18
CA LEU A 41 -3.49 -16.99 7.49
C LEU A 41 -4.07 -18.40 7.74
N GLN A 42 -3.41 -19.28 8.51
CA GLN A 42 -4.00 -20.57 8.91
C GLN A 42 -5.18 -20.40 9.86
N ALA A 43 -5.18 -19.33 10.67
CA ALA A 43 -6.31 -18.97 11.53
C ALA A 43 -7.39 -18.15 10.79
N GLN A 44 -7.19 -17.80 9.51
CA GLN A 44 -8.03 -16.87 8.75
C GLN A 44 -8.34 -17.40 7.33
N PRO A 45 -9.12 -18.49 7.20
CA PRO A 45 -9.30 -19.19 5.92
C PRO A 45 -9.92 -18.34 4.81
N PHE A 46 -10.76 -17.35 5.15
CA PHE A 46 -11.44 -16.48 4.18
C PHE A 46 -10.55 -15.37 3.59
N VAL A 47 -9.42 -15.04 4.23
CA VAL A 47 -8.52 -13.96 3.79
C VAL A 47 -7.59 -14.42 2.66
N ARG A 48 -7.43 -15.74 2.46
CA ARG A 48 -6.53 -16.33 1.45
C ARG A 48 -6.92 -16.07 -0.01
N GLU A 49 -8.17 -15.71 -0.26
CA GLU A 49 -8.73 -15.57 -1.62
C GLU A 49 -8.86 -14.11 -2.10
N LEU A 50 -8.41 -13.14 -1.29
CA LEU A 50 -8.55 -11.72 -1.61
C LEU A 50 -7.25 -11.14 -2.18
N PRO A 51 -7.16 -10.91 -3.51
CA PRO A 51 -6.11 -10.07 -4.07
C PRO A 51 -6.47 -8.60 -3.81
N SER A 52 -5.93 -8.01 -2.75
CA SER A 52 -5.87 -6.55 -2.65
C SER A 52 -4.58 -6.08 -3.33
N ALA A 53 -4.70 -5.13 -4.24
CA ALA A 53 -3.59 -4.30 -4.66
C ALA A 53 -4.02 -2.87 -4.38
N VAL A 54 -3.35 -2.22 -3.43
CA VAL A 54 -3.61 -0.83 -3.07
C VAL A 54 -2.29 -0.10 -3.16
N LEU A 55 -2.28 1.02 -3.88
CA LEU A 55 -1.12 1.87 -4.08
C LEU A 55 -0.76 2.59 -2.78
N ALA A 56 0.45 2.34 -2.26
CA ALA A 56 1.03 3.10 -1.16
C ALA A 56 1.62 4.42 -1.71
N LEU A 57 0.84 5.49 -1.69
CA LEU A 57 1.29 6.84 -2.05
C LEU A 57 0.97 7.84 -0.93
N PRO A 58 1.84 8.85 -0.70
CA PRO A 58 1.50 9.99 0.15
C PRO A 58 0.22 10.68 -0.32
N HIS A 59 -0.61 11.13 0.60
CA HIS A 59 -1.96 11.65 0.36
C HIS A 59 -1.92 12.83 -0.59
N GLU A 60 -1.00 13.76 -0.34
CA GLU A 60 -0.82 14.93 -1.19
C GLU A 60 -0.38 14.53 -2.59
N LYS A 61 0.59 13.62 -2.72
CA LYS A 61 0.99 13.07 -4.03
C LYS A 61 -0.20 12.40 -4.73
N PHE A 62 -1.00 11.60 -4.02
CA PHE A 62 -2.19 10.92 -4.54
C PHE A 62 -3.26 11.91 -5.05
N VAL A 63 -3.46 13.02 -4.34
CA VAL A 63 -4.40 14.08 -4.72
C VAL A 63 -3.87 14.92 -5.87
N TYR A 64 -2.62 15.41 -5.78
CA TYR A 64 -2.05 16.31 -6.80
C TYR A 64 -1.73 15.59 -8.11
N SER A 65 -1.41 14.29 -8.07
CA SER A 65 -1.28 13.47 -9.28
C SER A 65 -2.63 13.00 -9.86
N GLU A 66 -3.74 13.46 -9.29
CA GLU A 66 -5.10 13.13 -9.71
C GLU A 66 -5.45 11.63 -9.65
N GLN A 67 -4.64 10.84 -8.94
CA GLN A 67 -4.91 9.41 -8.74
C GLN A 67 -6.13 9.19 -7.83
N ASP A 68 -6.54 10.21 -7.08
CA ASP A 68 -7.79 10.24 -6.33
C ASP A 68 -9.08 10.31 -7.16
N ARG A 69 -8.97 10.34 -8.51
CA ARG A 69 -10.12 10.41 -9.43
C ARG A 69 -10.67 9.05 -9.87
N TYR A 70 -9.83 8.02 -9.93
CA TYR A 70 -10.20 6.73 -10.50
C TYR A 70 -9.66 5.57 -9.66
N PHE A 71 -10.37 5.26 -8.58
CA PHE A 71 -10.01 4.16 -7.69
C PHE A 71 -11.26 3.55 -7.04
N LEU A 72 -11.08 2.43 -6.35
CA LEU A 72 -12.14 1.52 -5.88
C LEU A 72 -13.41 2.19 -5.31
N PRO A 73 -13.35 3.20 -4.42
CA PRO A 73 -14.54 3.83 -3.87
C PRO A 73 -15.41 4.55 -4.90
N HIS A 74 -14.81 5.14 -5.95
CA HIS A 74 -15.61 5.73 -7.02
C HIS A 74 -16.39 4.67 -7.80
N TRP A 75 -15.78 3.50 -8.03
CA TRP A 75 -16.45 2.40 -8.73
C TRP A 75 -17.56 1.79 -7.87
N LEU A 76 -17.32 1.60 -6.58
CA LEU A 76 -18.33 1.11 -5.63
C LEU A 76 -19.51 2.09 -5.51
N LYS A 77 -19.21 3.40 -5.44
CA LYS A 77 -20.22 4.44 -5.40
C LYS A 77 -21.04 4.49 -6.69
N ALA A 78 -20.39 4.38 -7.84
CA ALA A 78 -21.08 4.26 -9.14
C ALA A 78 -21.96 2.99 -9.21
N ALA A 79 -21.53 1.90 -8.55
CA ALA A 79 -22.31 0.69 -8.38
C ALA A 79 -23.42 0.80 -7.30
N GLY A 80 -23.60 1.97 -6.68
CA GLY A 80 -24.67 2.26 -5.73
C GLY A 80 -24.38 1.82 -4.29
N TYR A 81 -23.11 1.65 -3.91
CA TYR A 81 -22.71 1.39 -2.53
C TYR A 81 -22.43 2.70 -1.79
N LYS A 82 -22.80 2.75 -0.50
CA LYS A 82 -22.18 3.68 0.46
C LYS A 82 -20.73 3.28 0.69
N THR A 83 -19.80 4.23 0.60
CA THR A 83 -18.37 3.95 0.74
C THR A 83 -17.78 4.52 2.02
N GLU A 84 -17.19 3.65 2.81
CA GLU A 84 -16.82 3.94 4.19
C GLU A 84 -15.37 3.54 4.44
N CYS A 85 -14.54 4.45 4.94
CA CYS A 85 -13.14 4.18 5.21
C CYS A 85 -12.81 4.50 6.67
N MET A 86 -12.36 3.49 7.42
CA MET A 86 -11.75 3.68 8.73
C MET A 86 -10.29 3.27 8.64
N TYR A 87 -9.42 4.26 8.79
CA TYR A 87 -8.17 4.35 8.06
C TYR A 87 -6.98 4.78 8.91
N VAL A 88 -5.79 4.38 8.48
CA VAL A 88 -4.50 4.75 9.05
C VAL A 88 -3.54 5.22 7.97
N ALA A 89 -3.14 6.48 8.03
CA ALA A 89 -2.09 7.02 7.19
C ALA A 89 -0.70 6.69 7.72
N ASP A 90 0.06 5.87 6.99
CA ASP A 90 1.51 5.74 7.21
C ASP A 90 2.20 7.03 6.72
N VAL A 91 3.20 7.53 7.44
CA VAL A 91 4.19 8.43 6.82
C VAL A 91 5.52 7.97 7.34
N ASN A 92 6.38 7.50 6.44
CA ASN A 92 7.80 7.49 6.71
C ASN A 92 8.48 8.40 5.66
N PRO A 93 8.69 9.69 5.97
CA PRO A 93 9.53 10.54 5.14
C PRO A 93 11.03 10.31 5.40
N GLY A 94 11.40 9.46 6.37
CA GLY A 94 12.78 9.32 6.86
C GLY A 94 13.41 7.92 6.79
N ALA A 95 12.68 6.87 6.38
CA ALA A 95 13.28 5.57 6.10
C ALA A 95 13.63 5.50 4.62
N GLY A 96 14.89 5.80 4.31
CA GLY A 96 15.45 5.61 2.97
C GLY A 96 15.29 4.16 2.51
N GLY A 97 15.17 4.01 1.20
CA GLY A 97 15.03 2.72 0.55
C GLY A 97 14.11 2.78 -0.65
N GLY A 98 14.71 2.86 -1.83
CA GLY A 98 14.09 2.39 -3.06
C GLY A 98 13.50 0.98 -2.85
N ASP A 99 12.45 0.69 -3.61
CA ASP A 99 11.73 -0.59 -3.63
C ASP A 99 10.72 -0.82 -2.49
N SER A 100 9.72 0.04 -2.37
CA SER A 100 8.41 -0.35 -1.81
C SER A 100 7.51 -0.96 -2.89
N VAL A 101 8.00 -2.01 -3.58
CA VAL A 101 7.14 -2.97 -4.27
C VAL A 101 6.88 -4.09 -3.27
N GLY A 102 5.88 -3.93 -2.40
CA GLY A 102 5.66 -4.94 -1.35
C GLY A 102 4.44 -4.81 -0.44
N ASP A 103 3.87 -3.61 -0.23
CA ASP A 103 2.81 -3.46 0.77
C ASP A 103 1.42 -3.50 0.13
N ILE A 104 0.94 -4.71 -0.09
CA ILE A 104 -0.46 -4.98 -0.41
C ILE A 104 -1.32 -4.54 0.78
N GLY A 105 -1.96 -3.37 0.67
CA GLY A 105 -3.13 -3.05 1.47
C GLY A 105 -3.20 -1.70 2.19
N LYS A 106 -2.20 -0.83 2.03
CA LYS A 106 -2.15 0.50 2.67
C LYS A 106 -2.78 1.57 1.75
N PHE A 107 -3.95 2.12 2.11
CA PHE A 107 -4.66 3.13 1.28
C PHE A 107 -4.48 4.60 1.73
N MET A 108 -3.35 5.21 1.33
CA MET A 108 -2.88 6.60 1.49
C MET A 108 -2.03 6.94 2.72
N ASN A 109 -0.73 6.98 2.48
CA ASN A 109 0.23 7.55 3.40
C ASN A 109 0.01 9.07 3.52
N GLY A 110 0.59 9.80 4.49
CA GLY A 110 0.66 11.28 4.45
C GLY A 110 -0.52 12.11 5.00
N VAL A 111 -1.52 11.52 5.67
CA VAL A 111 -2.56 12.30 6.40
C VAL A 111 -2.02 12.74 7.77
N ASN A 112 -1.96 14.05 8.00
CA ASN A 112 -1.35 14.65 9.19
C ASN A 112 -2.26 15.75 9.79
N MET A 113 -1.78 16.40 10.86
CA MET A 113 -2.50 17.49 11.55
C MET A 113 -2.82 18.71 10.66
N ALA A 114 -2.17 18.85 9.50
CA ALA A 114 -2.45 19.87 8.49
C ALA A 114 -3.25 19.35 7.28
N THR A 115 -3.14 18.06 6.94
CA THR A 115 -3.70 17.47 5.70
C THR A 115 -4.92 16.59 5.91
N TYR A 116 -5.46 16.48 7.13
CA TYR A 116 -6.71 15.76 7.41
C TYR A 116 -7.96 16.35 6.69
N SER A 117 -7.84 17.55 6.13
CA SER A 117 -8.83 18.22 5.30
C SER A 117 -8.16 18.82 4.06
N PRO A 118 -8.60 18.48 2.82
CA PRO A 118 -9.81 17.74 2.49
C PRO A 118 -9.69 16.21 2.71
N LYS A 119 -10.82 15.50 2.73
CA LYS A 119 -10.87 14.04 2.81
C LYS A 119 -10.65 13.46 1.41
N PRO A 120 -10.15 12.23 1.32
CA PRO A 120 -10.05 11.50 0.06
C PRO A 120 -11.39 11.47 -0.69
N LYS A 121 -11.34 11.74 -1.99
CA LYS A 121 -12.52 11.68 -2.86
C LYS A 121 -13.07 10.26 -2.94
N GLY A 122 -14.34 10.12 -3.30
CA GLY A 122 -14.97 8.81 -3.49
C GLY A 122 -15.51 8.15 -2.21
N TRP A 123 -15.13 8.64 -1.02
CA TRP A 123 -15.63 8.14 0.27
C TRP A 123 -16.76 8.99 0.85
N ASP A 124 -17.87 8.36 1.24
CA ASP A 124 -18.97 9.00 1.96
C ASP A 124 -18.60 9.30 3.41
N HIS A 125 -17.83 8.40 4.04
CA HIS A 125 -17.30 8.57 5.39
C HIS A 125 -15.82 8.26 5.47
N THR A 126 -15.09 9.05 6.25
CA THR A 126 -13.68 8.78 6.58
C THR A 126 -13.44 8.95 8.07
N ASP A 127 -12.69 8.04 8.67
CA ASP A 127 -12.22 8.15 10.05
C ASP A 127 -10.73 7.77 10.07
N THR A 128 -9.85 8.78 10.08
CA THR A 128 -8.43 8.64 9.75
C THR A 128 -7.55 8.91 10.96
N LEU A 129 -6.61 8.02 11.29
CA LEU A 129 -5.48 8.39 12.17
C LEU A 129 -4.66 9.50 11.52
N VAL A 130 -4.18 10.42 12.33
CA VAL A 130 -3.39 11.58 11.89
C VAL A 130 -1.95 11.50 12.39
N HIS A 131 -0.98 11.78 11.53
CA HIS A 131 0.42 11.91 11.91
C HIS A 131 0.67 13.09 12.86
N PRO A 132 1.53 12.97 13.89
CA PRO A 132 2.49 11.88 14.19
C PRO A 132 1.97 10.72 15.06
N TYR A 133 0.66 10.60 15.23
CA TYR A 133 0.07 9.69 16.21
C TYR A 133 -0.31 8.31 15.66
N GLN A 134 -0.19 8.09 14.35
CA GLN A 134 -0.65 6.85 13.70
C GLN A 134 0.06 5.59 14.22
N TYR A 135 1.31 5.72 14.66
CA TYR A 135 2.13 4.64 15.24
C TYR A 135 2.24 4.73 16.77
N SER A 136 1.64 5.77 17.36
CA SER A 136 1.58 5.93 18.80
C SER A 136 0.34 5.21 19.33
N TYR A 137 0.43 3.89 19.50
CA TYR A 137 -0.71 3.04 19.87
C TYR A 137 -1.46 3.43 21.15
N ASN A 138 -0.80 4.10 22.09
CA ASN A 138 -1.39 4.60 23.33
C ASN A 138 -1.81 6.09 23.26
N ASN A 139 -1.52 6.80 22.16
CA ASN A 139 -1.84 8.22 21.98
C ASN A 139 -2.67 8.37 20.71
N VAL A 140 -3.97 8.14 20.82
CA VAL A 140 -4.83 7.99 19.64
C VAL A 140 -5.40 9.34 19.23
N VAL A 141 -5.06 9.81 18.03
CA VAL A 141 -5.63 11.03 17.45
C VAL A 141 -6.22 10.71 16.08
N MET A 142 -7.52 10.94 15.91
CA MET A 142 -8.24 10.64 14.65
C MET A 142 -9.10 11.82 14.20
N SER A 143 -9.19 12.01 12.88
CA SER A 143 -10.14 12.93 12.25
C SER A 143 -11.27 12.16 11.59
N GLN A 144 -12.51 12.54 11.92
CA GLN A 144 -13.69 12.01 11.25
C GLN A 144 -14.24 13.04 10.24
N ASN A 145 -14.36 12.65 8.98
CA ASN A 145 -14.97 13.45 7.91
C ASN A 145 -14.39 14.87 7.77
N ARG A 146 -13.07 15.02 7.87
CA ARG A 146 -12.35 16.31 7.83
C ARG A 146 -12.61 17.21 9.02
N LYS A 147 -13.31 16.72 10.05
CA LYS A 147 -13.50 17.51 11.26
C LYS A 147 -12.19 17.57 12.02
N ARG A 148 -12.08 18.59 12.86
CA ARG A 148 -10.97 18.78 13.76
C ARG A 148 -10.62 17.45 14.46
N PRO A 149 -9.34 17.04 14.50
CA PRO A 149 -8.96 15.77 15.11
C PRO A 149 -9.35 15.70 16.59
N LEU A 150 -9.74 14.52 17.02
CA LEU A 150 -10.05 14.20 18.41
C LEU A 150 -8.93 13.35 19.00
N PHE A 151 -8.57 13.65 20.24
CA PHE A 151 -7.69 12.84 21.07
C PHE A 151 -8.53 11.92 21.97
N TYR A 152 -8.30 10.61 21.88
CA TYR A 152 -9.00 9.58 22.64
C TYR A 152 -8.15 9.13 23.83
N ASP A 153 -8.25 9.88 24.93
CA ASP A 153 -7.41 9.66 26.11
C ASP A 153 -7.76 8.36 26.84
N GLY A 154 -6.75 7.60 27.25
CA GLY A 154 -6.88 6.39 28.04
C GLY A 154 -7.13 5.11 27.23
N TYR A 155 -7.10 5.19 25.90
CA TYR A 155 -7.43 4.07 25.03
C TYR A 155 -6.28 3.65 24.13
N HIS A 156 -6.26 2.35 23.83
CA HIS A 156 -5.37 1.80 22.82
C HIS A 156 -6.01 1.99 21.45
N GLN A 157 -5.22 2.31 20.44
CA GLN A 157 -5.68 2.59 19.08
C GLN A 157 -6.63 1.51 18.53
N THR A 158 -6.27 0.23 18.67
CA THR A 158 -7.12 -0.88 18.20
C THR A 158 -8.46 -0.97 18.93
N ASP A 159 -8.56 -0.51 20.19
CA ASP A 159 -9.84 -0.44 20.90
C ASP A 159 -10.71 0.69 20.34
N VAL A 160 -10.13 1.88 20.12
CA VAL A 160 -10.82 3.03 19.51
C VAL A 160 -11.33 2.70 18.11
N ILE A 161 -10.46 2.11 17.26
CA ILE A 161 -10.84 1.66 15.92
C ILE A 161 -11.98 0.64 16.01
N LYS A 162 -11.85 -0.39 16.85
CA LYS A 162 -12.90 -1.41 17.01
C LYS A 162 -14.25 -0.81 17.36
N VAL A 163 -14.34 0.05 18.38
CA VAL A 163 -15.65 0.58 18.81
C VAL A 163 -16.27 1.50 17.76
N LYS A 164 -15.45 2.26 17.02
CA LYS A 164 -15.91 3.12 15.94
C LYS A 164 -16.37 2.29 14.74
N ALA A 165 -15.66 1.21 14.39
CA ALA A 165 -16.09 0.24 13.38
C ALA A 165 -17.47 -0.33 13.71
N LEU A 166 -17.62 -0.85 14.93
CA LEU A 166 -18.86 -1.51 15.35
C LEU A 166 -20.04 -0.54 15.32
N ALA A 167 -19.88 0.66 15.89
CA ALA A 167 -20.91 1.69 15.85
C ALA A 167 -21.27 2.10 14.41
N ARG A 168 -20.28 2.17 13.51
CA ARG A 168 -20.53 2.51 12.10
C ARG A 168 -21.23 1.38 11.36
N LEU A 169 -20.81 0.13 11.57
CA LEU A 169 -21.45 -1.06 11.01
C LEU A 169 -22.91 -1.19 11.45
N GLU A 170 -23.20 -0.97 12.72
CA GLU A 170 -24.58 -0.96 13.25
C GLU A 170 -25.44 0.11 12.54
N SER A 171 -24.89 1.31 12.39
CA SER A 171 -25.55 2.40 11.66
C SER A 171 -25.80 2.05 10.19
N LEU A 172 -24.82 1.48 9.49
CA LEU A 172 -24.95 1.10 8.07
C LEU A 172 -25.95 -0.04 7.88
N ALA A 173 -25.86 -1.07 8.72
CA ALA A 173 -26.77 -2.22 8.69
C ALA A 173 -28.23 -1.82 8.93
N SER A 174 -28.49 -0.75 9.70
CA SER A 174 -29.84 -0.22 9.91
C SER A 174 -30.42 0.52 8.68
N SER A 175 -29.59 0.92 7.72
CA SER A 175 -30.00 1.81 6.62
C SER A 175 -30.59 1.10 5.40
N GLN A 176 -30.61 -0.24 5.36
CA GLN A 176 -31.02 -1.09 4.22
C GLN A 176 -30.27 -0.85 2.90
N GLU A 177 -29.43 0.18 2.80
CA GLU A 177 -28.56 0.44 1.64
C GLU A 177 -27.30 -0.44 1.68
N PRO A 178 -26.87 -0.96 0.52
CA PRO A 178 -25.63 -1.71 0.43
C PRO A 178 -24.43 -0.81 0.72
N PHE A 179 -23.48 -1.32 1.51
CA PHE A 179 -22.30 -0.56 1.89
C PHE A 179 -21.01 -1.35 1.65
N TYR A 180 -19.94 -0.61 1.40
CA TYR A 180 -18.57 -1.08 1.46
C TYR A 180 -17.87 -0.35 2.59
N ILE A 181 -17.32 -1.09 3.54
CA ILE A 181 -16.47 -0.54 4.60
C ILE A 181 -15.10 -1.19 4.58
N GLN A 182 -14.07 -0.35 4.53
CA GLN A 182 -12.68 -0.75 4.67
C GLN A 182 -12.16 -0.35 6.04
N ILE A 183 -11.64 -1.32 6.79
CA ILE A 183 -11.07 -1.16 8.11
C ILE A 183 -9.61 -1.59 8.04
N ALA A 184 -8.69 -0.64 8.16
CA ALA A 184 -7.26 -0.90 8.04
C ALA A 184 -6.50 -0.36 9.26
N PRO A 185 -6.40 -1.13 10.37
CA PRO A 185 -5.66 -0.69 11.57
C PRO A 185 -4.15 -0.65 11.34
N THR A 186 -3.41 0.22 12.05
CA THR A 186 -1.93 0.28 11.97
C THR A 186 -1.26 -0.96 12.53
N ALA A 187 -1.87 -1.58 13.55
CA ALA A 187 -1.28 -2.74 14.22
C ALA A 187 -1.10 -3.91 13.23
N PRO A 188 0.07 -4.56 13.18
CA PRO A 188 1.13 -4.54 14.19
C PRO A 188 2.35 -3.65 13.85
N HIS A 189 2.28 -2.73 12.89
CA HIS A 189 3.43 -1.98 12.39
C HIS A 189 4.27 -1.29 13.50
N THR A 190 5.57 -1.13 13.28
CA THR A 190 6.49 -0.49 14.24
C THR A 190 7.15 0.74 13.63
N LEU A 191 7.56 1.70 14.45
CA LEU A 191 8.48 2.75 14.01
C LEU A 191 9.90 2.32 14.38
N GLY A 192 10.71 2.01 13.38
CA GLY A 192 12.09 1.53 13.55
C GLY A 192 12.17 0.12 14.13
N ASP A 193 13.31 -0.17 14.76
CA ASP A 193 13.71 -1.53 15.19
C ASP A 193 13.01 -2.03 16.48
N GLY A 194 12.10 -1.23 17.06
CA GLY A 194 11.39 -1.58 18.29
C GLY A 194 10.22 -2.55 18.05
N PRO A 195 9.82 -3.35 19.06
CA PRO A 195 8.65 -4.21 18.92
C PRO A 195 7.35 -3.39 18.87
N SER A 196 6.34 -3.93 18.21
CA SER A 196 4.99 -3.37 18.24
C SER A 196 4.49 -3.23 19.67
N VAL A 197 3.69 -2.20 19.96
CA VAL A 197 3.10 -1.99 21.27
C VAL A 197 1.72 -2.65 21.29
N PRO A 198 1.55 -3.82 21.92
CA PRO A 198 0.24 -4.43 22.01
C PRO A 198 -0.62 -3.76 23.09
N CYS A 199 -1.92 -4.00 23.03
CA CYS A 199 -2.82 -3.72 24.16
C CYS A 199 -2.27 -4.35 25.45
N ALA A 200 -2.44 -3.66 26.58
CA ALA A 200 -1.98 -4.11 27.90
C ALA A 200 -2.42 -5.55 28.22
N ARG A 201 -3.65 -5.92 27.85
CA ARG A 201 -4.21 -7.27 28.03
C ARG A 201 -3.52 -8.38 27.22
N HIS A 202 -2.75 -8.03 26.17
CA HIS A 202 -2.06 -9.00 25.30
C HIS A 202 -0.54 -9.03 25.52
N MET A 203 0.01 -8.17 26.40
CA MET A 203 1.46 -8.01 26.60
C MET A 203 2.20 -9.33 26.83
N TRP A 204 1.59 -10.24 27.58
CA TRP A 204 2.20 -11.51 27.99
C TRP A 204 1.50 -12.72 27.38
N ALA A 205 0.60 -12.53 26.41
CA ALA A 205 -0.19 -13.60 25.84
C ALA A 205 0.66 -14.70 25.17
N PHE A 206 1.88 -14.35 24.76
CA PHE A 206 2.79 -15.23 24.01
C PHE A 206 4.19 -15.31 24.64
N SER A 207 4.32 -15.11 25.96
CA SER A 207 5.65 -15.12 26.63
C SER A 207 6.43 -16.42 26.45
N ASN A 208 5.72 -17.53 26.24
CA ASN A 208 6.30 -18.87 26.06
C ASN A 208 6.15 -19.39 24.62
N ALA A 209 5.67 -18.56 23.69
CA ALA A 209 5.54 -18.94 22.29
C ALA A 209 6.85 -18.69 21.55
N THR A 210 7.20 -19.62 20.66
CA THR A 210 8.31 -19.44 19.72
C THR A 210 7.73 -19.35 18.32
N ALA A 211 8.06 -18.28 17.59
CA ALA A 211 7.63 -18.14 16.20
C ALA A 211 8.17 -19.32 15.36
N PRO A 212 7.41 -19.83 14.37
CA PRO A 212 7.89 -20.86 13.45
C PRO A 212 9.22 -20.45 12.82
N ARG A 213 10.25 -21.27 12.99
CA ARG A 213 11.57 -21.06 12.39
C ARG A 213 11.64 -21.95 11.15
N THR A 214 11.50 -21.37 9.97
CA THR A 214 11.75 -22.09 8.72
C THR A 214 13.25 -22.44 8.61
N PRO A 215 13.67 -23.36 7.72
CA PRO A 215 15.10 -23.64 7.51
C PRO A 215 15.95 -22.41 7.12
N ASN A 216 15.30 -21.31 6.71
CA ASN A 216 15.94 -20.04 6.38
C ASN A 216 16.05 -19.08 7.57
N PHE A 217 15.43 -19.40 8.71
CA PHE A 217 15.52 -18.61 9.94
C PHE A 217 16.83 -18.92 10.67
N ASN A 218 17.79 -18.00 10.58
CA ASN A 218 19.12 -18.13 11.17
C ASN A 218 19.78 -19.51 10.93
N PRO A 219 19.94 -19.94 9.66
CA PRO A 219 20.50 -21.25 9.34
C PRO A 219 21.92 -21.39 9.91
N GLU A 220 22.31 -22.62 10.26
CA GLU A 220 23.68 -22.91 10.66
C GLU A 220 24.70 -22.39 9.65
N ASP A 221 25.87 -21.94 10.12
CA ASP A 221 26.95 -21.42 9.27
C ASP A 221 27.30 -22.37 8.12
N LYS A 222 27.20 -23.68 8.32
CA LYS A 222 27.38 -24.68 7.26
C LYS A 222 26.36 -24.54 6.13
N ARG A 223 25.07 -24.31 6.44
CA ARG A 223 24.06 -24.02 5.41
C ARG A 223 24.23 -22.62 4.82
N GLN A 224 24.70 -21.65 5.60
CA GLN A 224 25.09 -20.34 5.06
C GLN A 224 26.28 -20.48 4.10
N SER A 225 27.24 -21.37 4.36
CA SER A 225 28.38 -21.63 3.48
C SER A 225 28.02 -22.36 2.17
N LEU A 226 26.80 -22.94 2.09
CA LEU A 226 26.25 -23.56 0.88
C LEU A 226 25.41 -22.60 0.03
N LYS A 227 25.04 -21.42 0.55
CA LYS A 227 24.60 -20.33 -0.31
C LYS A 227 25.77 -20.03 -1.27
N PRO A 228 25.51 -19.71 -2.56
CA PRO A 228 26.58 -19.32 -3.48
C PRO A 228 27.44 -18.24 -2.79
N ALA A 229 28.74 -18.23 -3.08
CA ALA A 229 29.90 -17.68 -2.33
C ALA A 229 29.84 -16.19 -1.86
N ASP A 230 28.65 -15.68 -1.61
CA ASP A 230 28.30 -14.28 -1.51
C ASP A 230 27.15 -14.05 -0.52
N ASN A 231 27.37 -14.47 0.74
CA ASN A 231 26.38 -14.39 1.82
C ASN A 231 25.92 -12.96 2.18
N TYR A 232 26.61 -11.96 1.65
CA TYR A 232 26.36 -10.55 1.89
C TYR A 232 26.08 -9.78 0.58
N GLU A 233 25.86 -10.48 -0.53
CA GLU A 233 25.60 -9.86 -1.85
C GLU A 233 26.72 -8.89 -2.31
N LEU A 234 27.97 -9.18 -1.91
CA LEU A 234 29.20 -8.44 -2.24
C LEU A 234 29.76 -8.77 -3.63
N ASN A 235 29.44 -9.95 -4.16
CA ASN A 235 29.91 -10.44 -5.46
C ASN A 235 28.80 -10.31 -6.50
N TYR A 236 28.77 -9.15 -7.15
CA TYR A 236 27.87 -8.89 -8.28
C TYR A 236 28.13 -9.85 -9.45
N LEU A 237 27.36 -10.95 -9.52
CA LEU A 237 27.45 -11.97 -10.57
C LEU A 237 27.20 -11.42 -11.98
N ALA A 238 26.60 -10.23 -12.09
CA ALA A 238 26.35 -9.55 -13.37
C ALA A 238 27.59 -8.82 -13.94
N ILE A 239 28.59 -8.48 -13.13
CA ILE A 239 29.78 -7.74 -13.60
C ILE A 239 30.71 -8.67 -14.39
N ASN A 240 30.94 -9.89 -13.90
CA ASN A 240 31.78 -10.91 -14.56
C ASN A 240 31.04 -12.25 -14.58
N PRO A 241 30.06 -12.43 -15.47
CA PRO A 241 29.19 -13.60 -15.45
C PRO A 241 29.92 -14.87 -15.93
N THR A 242 29.72 -15.98 -15.20
CA THR A 242 30.01 -17.31 -15.73
C THR A 242 28.96 -17.71 -16.77
N PRO A 243 29.18 -18.76 -17.59
CA PRO A 243 28.15 -19.25 -18.51
C PRO A 243 26.81 -19.54 -17.82
N GLU A 244 26.83 -20.07 -16.60
CA GLU A 244 25.63 -20.38 -15.82
C GLU A 244 24.93 -19.09 -15.35
N SER A 245 25.68 -18.14 -14.79
CA SER A 245 25.13 -16.85 -14.37
C SER A 245 24.58 -16.04 -15.55
N GLN A 246 25.24 -16.12 -16.72
CA GLN A 246 24.78 -15.47 -17.94
C GLN A 246 23.40 -16.00 -18.37
N ARG A 247 23.19 -17.33 -18.26
CA ARG A 247 21.89 -17.93 -18.58
C ARG A 247 20.79 -17.35 -17.69
N ILE A 248 21.04 -17.19 -16.40
CA ILE A 248 20.10 -16.60 -15.44
C ILE A 248 19.85 -15.12 -15.77
N ILE A 249 20.91 -14.35 -16.04
CA ILE A 249 20.81 -12.92 -16.40
C ILE A 249 19.88 -12.72 -17.61
N HIS A 250 19.98 -13.56 -18.64
CA HIS A 250 19.07 -13.47 -19.79
C HIS A 250 17.59 -13.68 -19.43
N ARG A 251 17.28 -14.60 -18.50
CA ARG A 251 15.89 -14.83 -18.05
C ARG A 251 15.37 -13.69 -17.19
N LEU A 252 16.20 -13.19 -16.28
CA LEU A 252 15.85 -12.04 -15.45
C LEU A 252 15.67 -10.78 -16.29
N ASN A 253 16.48 -10.60 -17.33
CA ASN A 253 16.27 -9.54 -18.32
C ASN A 253 14.93 -9.68 -19.04
N GLY A 254 14.58 -10.89 -19.50
CA GLY A 254 13.28 -11.14 -20.14
C GLY A 254 12.09 -10.83 -19.22
N LEU A 255 12.17 -11.24 -17.95
CA LEU A 255 11.17 -10.88 -16.96
C LEU A 255 11.08 -9.37 -16.75
N LEU A 256 12.22 -8.70 -16.52
CA LEU A 256 12.28 -7.26 -16.31
C LEU A 256 11.73 -6.48 -17.52
N LEU A 257 12.04 -6.95 -18.73
CA LEU A 257 11.60 -6.37 -19.99
C LEU A 257 10.06 -6.34 -20.10
N VAL A 258 9.40 -7.44 -19.70
CA VAL A 258 7.94 -7.54 -19.67
C VAL A 258 7.36 -6.79 -18.48
N THR A 259 7.83 -7.05 -17.25
CA THR A 259 7.21 -6.51 -16.02
C THR A 259 7.31 -5.00 -15.92
N LYS A 260 8.34 -4.37 -16.50
CA LYS A 260 8.40 -2.91 -16.56
C LYS A 260 7.37 -2.32 -17.54
N SER A 261 6.96 -3.08 -18.55
CA SER A 261 6.16 -2.61 -19.69
C SER A 261 4.72 -3.09 -19.65
N CYS A 262 4.37 -3.99 -18.73
CA CYS A 262 3.13 -4.73 -18.75
C CYS A 262 1.92 -3.85 -18.37
N ASN A 263 0.72 -4.34 -18.71
CA ASN A 263 -0.53 -3.92 -18.11
C ASN A 263 -1.33 -5.14 -17.64
N GLN A 264 -2.20 -4.94 -16.65
CA GLN A 264 -3.24 -5.90 -16.26
C GLN A 264 -2.75 -7.36 -16.12
N GLU A 265 -3.20 -8.25 -17.00
CA GLU A 265 -2.93 -9.69 -16.97
C GLU A 265 -1.49 -10.02 -17.34
N TYR A 266 -0.89 -9.27 -18.27
CA TYR A 266 0.52 -9.43 -18.65
C TYR A 266 1.48 -9.15 -17.48
N CYS A 267 1.06 -8.33 -16.50
CA CYS A 267 1.83 -8.13 -15.27
C CYS A 267 1.74 -9.32 -14.31
N ARG A 268 0.65 -10.08 -14.35
CA ARG A 268 0.43 -11.26 -13.50
C ARG A 268 1.07 -12.50 -14.09
N ASN A 269 1.09 -12.58 -15.42
CA ASN A 269 1.60 -13.72 -16.19
C ASN A 269 2.71 -13.26 -17.17
N PRO A 270 3.85 -12.72 -16.69
CA PRO A 270 4.89 -12.19 -17.58
C PRO A 270 5.52 -13.25 -18.50
N TRP A 271 5.44 -14.53 -18.11
CA TRP A 271 5.91 -15.64 -18.93
C TRP A 271 5.06 -15.90 -20.17
N GLU A 272 3.77 -15.58 -20.13
CA GLU A 272 2.86 -15.77 -21.28
C GLU A 272 3.27 -14.87 -22.45
N VAL A 273 3.60 -13.61 -22.15
CA VAL A 273 4.12 -12.65 -23.13
C VAL A 273 5.38 -13.16 -23.82
N LEU A 274 6.30 -13.77 -23.07
CA LEU A 274 7.55 -14.32 -23.63
C LEU A 274 7.32 -15.63 -24.41
N GLN A 275 6.23 -16.34 -24.17
CA GLN A 275 5.86 -17.57 -24.89
C GLN A 275 5.25 -17.25 -26.26
N GLU A 276 4.40 -16.23 -26.35
CA GLU A 276 3.71 -15.85 -27.60
C GLU A 276 4.70 -15.57 -28.75
N ASP A 277 5.83 -14.92 -28.44
CA ASP A 277 6.87 -14.60 -29.43
C ASP A 277 7.80 -15.77 -29.78
N SER A 278 7.73 -16.88 -29.03
CA SER A 278 8.73 -17.95 -29.09
C SER A 278 8.20 -19.36 -29.28
N GLY A 279 6.88 -19.58 -29.15
CA GLY A 279 6.28 -20.92 -29.13
C GLY A 279 6.74 -21.77 -27.94
N GLY A 280 7.21 -21.12 -26.86
CA GLY A 280 7.66 -21.77 -25.64
C GLY A 280 6.53 -22.39 -24.81
N SER A 281 6.89 -23.27 -23.87
CA SER A 281 5.98 -23.86 -22.89
C SER A 281 6.69 -23.80 -21.52
N PHE A 282 6.73 -22.61 -20.94
CA PHE A 282 7.33 -22.35 -19.63
C PHE A 282 6.52 -21.31 -18.87
N THR A 283 6.21 -21.59 -17.60
CA THR A 283 5.42 -20.73 -16.71
C THR A 283 6.20 -20.35 -15.44
N THR A 284 7.40 -20.90 -15.28
CA THR A 284 8.27 -20.64 -14.14
C THR A 284 9.71 -20.40 -14.59
N LEU A 285 10.50 -19.76 -13.73
CA LEU A 285 11.93 -19.59 -13.97
C LEU A 285 12.63 -20.95 -14.13
N ALA A 286 12.25 -21.96 -13.34
CA ALA A 286 12.86 -23.29 -13.42
C ALA A 286 12.64 -23.95 -14.79
N GLU A 287 11.45 -23.83 -15.37
CA GLU A 287 11.14 -24.31 -16.73
C GLU A 287 11.85 -23.49 -17.80
N ALA A 288 11.90 -22.16 -17.65
CA ALA A 288 12.60 -21.26 -18.56
C ALA A 288 14.14 -21.49 -18.59
N MET A 289 14.68 -22.15 -17.57
CA MET A 289 16.10 -22.54 -17.49
C MET A 289 16.44 -23.82 -18.28
N ASP A 290 15.47 -24.44 -18.95
CA ASP A 290 15.73 -25.49 -19.94
C ASP A 290 16.64 -24.92 -21.06
N ALA A 291 17.70 -25.67 -21.39
CA ALA A 291 18.71 -25.26 -22.36
C ALA A 291 18.12 -24.96 -23.75
N LYS A 292 16.98 -25.57 -24.11
CA LYS A 292 16.30 -25.29 -25.39
C LYS A 292 15.83 -23.84 -25.53
N TYR A 293 15.68 -23.11 -24.41
CA TYR A 293 15.31 -21.70 -24.41
C TYR A 293 16.52 -20.75 -24.31
N ASP A 294 17.76 -21.24 -24.25
CA ASP A 294 18.94 -20.38 -24.09
C ASP A 294 19.08 -19.37 -25.22
N ALA A 295 18.91 -19.80 -26.47
CA ALA A 295 18.99 -18.93 -27.64
C ALA A 295 17.88 -17.87 -27.66
N LEU A 296 16.67 -18.24 -27.20
CA LEU A 296 15.53 -17.32 -27.09
C LEU A 296 15.85 -16.18 -26.13
N PHE A 297 16.18 -16.51 -24.87
CA PHE A 297 16.43 -15.48 -23.86
C PHE A 297 17.69 -14.66 -24.16
N ALA A 298 18.70 -15.24 -24.79
CA ALA A 298 19.89 -14.52 -25.23
C ALA A 298 19.62 -13.52 -26.37
N ALA A 299 18.56 -13.74 -27.16
CA ALA A 299 18.17 -12.85 -28.25
C ALA A 299 17.30 -11.66 -27.79
N LEU A 300 16.75 -11.71 -26.58
CA LEU A 300 15.93 -10.61 -26.05
C LEU A 300 16.78 -9.35 -25.86
N PRO A 301 16.25 -8.17 -26.18
CA PRO A 301 16.99 -6.93 -25.98
C PRO A 301 17.16 -6.65 -24.47
N SER A 302 18.33 -6.12 -24.11
CA SER A 302 18.59 -5.73 -22.73
C SER A 302 17.81 -4.48 -22.33
N VAL A 303 17.22 -4.50 -21.15
CA VAL A 303 16.65 -3.31 -20.53
C VAL A 303 17.77 -2.35 -20.15
N TRP A 304 17.59 -1.06 -20.44
CA TRP A 304 18.48 0.00 -20.04
C TRP A 304 17.68 1.24 -19.62
N TYR A 305 18.29 2.04 -18.76
CA TYR A 305 17.78 3.35 -18.39
C TYR A 305 18.89 4.40 -18.34
N GLN A 306 18.56 5.67 -18.59
CA GLN A 306 19.57 6.75 -18.59
C GLN A 306 19.91 7.21 -17.16
N LYS A 307 18.90 7.35 -16.32
CA LYS A 307 19.02 7.76 -14.91
C LYS A 307 17.89 7.18 -14.07
N CYS A 308 18.10 7.06 -12.76
CA CYS A 308 17.04 6.68 -11.83
C CYS A 308 16.05 7.85 -11.71
N MET A 309 14.78 7.59 -11.96
CA MET A 309 13.69 8.58 -11.87
C MET A 309 12.58 8.03 -10.97
N ASN A 310 11.83 8.92 -10.31
CA ASN A 310 10.69 8.53 -9.46
C ASN A 310 9.40 8.22 -10.25
N TYR A 311 9.51 8.15 -11.57
CA TYR A 311 8.42 7.85 -12.49
C TYR A 311 9.00 7.19 -13.75
N GLN A 312 8.19 6.38 -14.42
CA GLN A 312 8.57 5.73 -15.66
C GLN A 312 8.50 6.71 -16.83
N ALA A 313 9.63 7.02 -17.46
CA ALA A 313 9.67 7.83 -18.68
C ALA A 313 10.04 6.98 -19.90
N THR A 314 9.28 7.11 -20.99
CA THR A 314 9.44 6.27 -22.20
C THR A 314 10.78 6.45 -22.92
N GLU A 315 11.34 7.64 -22.82
CA GLU A 315 12.64 8.04 -23.31
C GLU A 315 13.79 7.64 -22.38
N ASN A 316 13.49 7.44 -21.08
CA ASN A 316 14.47 7.05 -20.08
C ASN A 316 14.65 5.54 -20.00
N GLU A 317 13.56 4.75 -19.99
CA GLU A 317 13.58 3.30 -19.75
C GLU A 317 13.16 2.51 -20.99
N ARG A 318 14.08 1.76 -21.60
CA ARG A 318 13.87 1.10 -22.90
C ARG A 318 14.51 -0.29 -22.96
N PRO A 319 14.15 -1.11 -23.96
CA PRO A 319 12.99 -0.97 -24.86
C PRO A 319 11.69 -1.40 -24.19
N TYR A 320 10.53 -1.01 -24.72
CA TYR A 320 9.24 -1.54 -24.29
C TYR A 320 8.94 -2.87 -24.97
N TYR A 321 8.27 -3.77 -24.25
CA TYR A 321 7.96 -5.10 -24.74
C TYR A 321 6.56 -5.53 -24.28
N PRO A 322 5.62 -5.80 -25.21
CA PRO A 322 5.71 -5.50 -26.64
C PRO A 322 5.96 -4.00 -26.94
N PRO A 323 6.47 -3.62 -28.14
CA PRO A 323 6.80 -2.22 -28.45
C PRO A 323 5.62 -1.24 -28.28
N GLU A 324 4.40 -1.68 -28.56
CA GLU A 324 3.16 -0.94 -28.36
C GLU A 324 2.91 -0.55 -26.90
N SER A 325 3.53 -1.26 -25.94
CA SER A 325 3.42 -0.95 -24.52
C SER A 325 4.01 0.40 -24.12
N ALA A 326 4.79 1.02 -25.01
CA ALA A 326 5.34 2.35 -24.81
C ALA A 326 4.25 3.42 -24.63
N SER A 327 3.11 3.32 -25.35
CA SER A 327 2.03 4.30 -25.27
C SER A 327 1.01 4.03 -24.15
N LEU A 328 0.97 2.78 -23.64
CA LEU A 328 0.01 2.36 -22.62
C LEU A 328 0.09 3.25 -21.37
N ALA A 329 -1.04 3.84 -20.98
CA ALA A 329 -1.15 4.67 -19.78
C ALA A 329 -0.13 5.83 -19.70
N SER A 330 0.44 6.25 -20.84
CA SER A 330 1.47 7.29 -20.90
C SER A 330 0.98 8.64 -20.34
N GLU A 331 -0.33 8.90 -20.43
CA GLU A 331 -1.00 10.04 -19.82
C GLU A 331 -0.89 10.08 -18.28
N TYR A 332 -0.65 8.94 -17.64
CA TYR A 332 -0.50 8.78 -16.19
C TYR A 332 0.96 8.69 -15.72
N ARG A 333 1.93 8.72 -16.63
CA ARG A 333 3.38 8.57 -16.34
C ARG A 333 4.11 9.91 -16.18
N LYS A 334 3.42 10.97 -15.76
CA LYS A 334 4.04 12.30 -15.60
C LYS A 334 4.97 12.34 -14.39
N SER A 335 5.95 13.24 -14.42
CA SER A 335 6.82 13.50 -13.25
C SER A 335 5.99 13.81 -12.02
N THR A 336 6.36 13.18 -10.91
CA THR A 336 5.75 13.41 -9.60
C THR A 336 6.59 14.28 -8.68
N ASP A 337 7.65 14.91 -9.20
CA ASP A 337 8.67 15.61 -8.41
C ASP A 337 8.31 17.08 -8.15
N ASN A 338 7.18 17.55 -8.68
CA ASN A 338 6.74 18.95 -8.61
C ASN A 338 5.54 19.18 -7.68
N PHE A 339 5.30 18.27 -6.73
CA PHE A 339 4.16 18.39 -5.84
C PHE A 339 4.53 19.15 -4.56
N PRO A 340 3.74 20.17 -4.18
CA PRO A 340 3.88 20.78 -2.87
C PRO A 340 3.50 19.75 -1.80
N PHE A 341 4.16 19.82 -0.65
CA PHE A 341 3.80 19.05 0.53
C PHE A 341 3.50 20.00 1.70
N THR A 342 2.65 19.57 2.62
CA THR A 342 2.20 20.39 3.75
C THR A 342 2.78 19.85 5.04
N ASN A 343 3.67 20.64 5.64
CA ASN A 343 4.24 20.36 6.95
C ASN A 343 3.46 21.09 8.06
N VAL A 344 3.53 20.58 9.29
CA VAL A 344 2.93 21.17 10.49
C VAL A 344 4.03 21.93 11.25
N VAL A 345 3.85 23.23 11.45
CA VAL A 345 4.82 24.08 12.18
C VAL A 345 4.19 24.72 13.41
N ASN A 346 5.03 25.11 14.37
CA ASN A 346 4.63 25.77 15.63
C ASN A 346 3.56 25.02 16.42
N PHE A 347 3.65 23.69 16.46
CA PHE A 347 2.73 22.84 17.21
C PHE A 347 3.36 22.37 18.54
N THR A 348 2.51 21.89 19.45
CA THR A 348 2.93 21.12 20.62
C THR A 348 2.37 19.71 20.53
N ARG A 349 3.15 18.69 20.85
CA ARG A 349 2.63 17.31 20.85
C ARG A 349 1.46 17.18 21.83
N VAL A 350 0.42 16.49 21.39
CA VAL A 350 -0.69 16.05 22.23
C VAL A 350 -0.09 15.21 23.36
N PRO A 351 -0.35 15.55 24.64
CA PRO A 351 0.14 14.79 25.77
C PRO A 351 -0.31 13.33 25.62
N GLY A 352 0.64 12.41 25.72
CA GLY A 352 0.33 11.00 25.62
C GLY A 352 -0.44 10.49 26.83
N SER A 353 -1.28 9.48 26.63
CA SER A 353 -1.94 8.81 27.74
C SER A 353 -0.91 8.08 28.60
N THR A 354 -1.10 8.07 29.92
CA THR A 354 -0.11 7.56 30.87
C THR A 354 -0.24 6.05 31.08
N GLY A 355 0.82 5.31 30.76
CA GLY A 355 0.88 3.85 30.94
C GLY A 355 0.49 3.06 29.69
N ARG A 356 0.22 1.77 29.86
CA ARG A 356 -0.15 0.87 28.76
C ARG A 356 -1.66 0.83 28.61
N MET A 357 -2.16 1.18 27.43
CA MET A 357 -3.59 1.21 27.17
C MET A 357 -4.09 -0.15 26.66
N GLY A 358 -5.41 -0.32 26.71
CA GLY A 358 -6.09 -1.53 26.24
C GLY A 358 -6.10 -2.65 27.27
N SER A 359 -6.57 -2.36 28.48
CA SER A 359 -6.85 -3.35 29.51
C SER A 359 -8.00 -4.30 29.09
N SER A 360 -8.28 -5.32 29.90
CA SER A 360 -9.43 -6.20 29.68
C SER A 360 -10.78 -5.46 29.78
N VAL A 361 -10.84 -4.38 30.54
CA VAL A 361 -12.04 -3.51 30.64
C VAL A 361 -12.29 -2.79 29.32
N HIS A 362 -11.23 -2.24 28.71
CA HIS A 362 -11.33 -1.52 27.43
C HIS A 362 -11.80 -2.41 26.27
N ARG A 363 -11.71 -3.74 26.38
CA ARG A 363 -12.15 -4.66 25.31
C ARG A 363 -13.65 -4.58 25.01
N HIS A 364 -14.47 -4.17 25.98
CA HIS A 364 -15.93 -4.24 25.93
C HIS A 364 -16.62 -2.88 26.10
N VAL A 365 -15.86 -1.77 26.13
CA VAL A 365 -16.46 -0.44 26.18
C VAL A 365 -17.19 -0.13 24.87
N ASN A 366 -18.26 0.67 24.94
CA ASN A 366 -18.98 1.15 23.78
C ASN A 366 -18.44 2.53 23.34
N LEU A 367 -18.90 3.01 22.18
CA LEU A 367 -18.46 4.30 21.66
C LEU A 367 -18.81 5.47 22.60
N THR A 368 -19.98 5.46 23.23
CA THR A 368 -20.39 6.55 24.15
C THR A 368 -19.38 6.71 25.30
N THR A 369 -18.98 5.62 25.94
CA THR A 369 -17.97 5.64 27.02
C THR A 369 -16.60 6.10 26.53
N VAL A 370 -16.20 5.73 25.31
CA VAL A 370 -14.94 6.24 24.71
C VAL A 370 -15.03 7.74 24.46
N MET A 371 -16.19 8.25 24.04
CA MET A 371 -16.39 9.67 23.77
C MET A 371 -16.41 10.53 25.05
N GLU A 372 -16.71 9.97 26.23
CA GLU A 372 -16.72 10.71 27.51
C GLU A 372 -15.33 11.26 27.91
N THR A 373 -14.25 10.58 27.54
CA THR A 373 -12.87 11.04 27.79
C THR A 373 -12.21 11.63 26.54
N THR A 374 -12.94 11.73 25.44
CA THR A 374 -12.44 12.26 24.17
C THR A 374 -12.52 13.79 24.16
N ARG A 375 -11.49 14.45 23.63
CA ARG A 375 -11.48 15.91 23.45
C ARG A 375 -10.96 16.31 22.07
N GLU A 376 -11.34 17.50 21.62
CA GLU A 376 -10.70 18.10 20.45
C GLU A 376 -9.23 18.44 20.76
N VAL A 377 -8.37 18.30 19.76
CA VAL A 377 -6.99 18.81 19.84
C VAL A 377 -7.04 20.34 19.91
N THR A 378 -6.19 20.98 20.72
CA THR A 378 -6.14 22.45 20.86
C THR A 378 -5.44 23.09 19.66
N ASP A 379 -5.57 24.40 19.45
CA ASP A 379 -4.91 25.09 18.32
C ASP A 379 -3.38 25.01 18.42
N LYS A 380 -2.86 25.06 19.65
CA LYS A 380 -1.44 24.84 19.90
C LYS A 380 -1.01 23.42 19.55
N GLU A 381 -1.85 22.42 19.78
CA GLU A 381 -1.56 21.03 19.41
C GLU A 381 -1.70 20.76 17.90
N LEU A 382 -2.59 21.51 17.23
CA LEU A 382 -2.79 21.41 15.78
C LEU A 382 -1.65 22.07 14.99
N GLY A 383 -1.12 23.19 15.49
CA GLY A 383 -0.12 23.99 14.78
C GLY A 383 -0.68 24.67 13.53
N TYR A 384 0.22 25.00 12.60
CA TYR A 384 -0.12 25.65 11.34
C TYR A 384 0.37 24.83 10.15
N ALA A 385 -0.48 24.74 9.14
CA ALA A 385 -0.13 24.18 7.85
C ALA A 385 0.85 25.11 7.11
N LYS A 386 2.05 24.62 6.80
CA LYS A 386 3.02 25.29 5.93
C LYS A 386 3.16 24.47 4.65
N ILE A 387 2.72 25.04 3.54
CA ILE A 387 2.92 24.45 2.22
C ILE A 387 4.37 24.72 1.81
N CYS A 388 5.10 23.65 1.54
CA CYS A 388 6.50 23.65 1.15
C CYS A 388 6.56 23.17 -0.30
N ARG A 389 7.21 23.94 -1.18
CA ARG A 389 7.28 23.61 -2.60
C ARG A 389 8.70 23.23 -3.00
N PRO A 390 8.87 22.40 -4.04
CA PRO A 390 10.20 22.05 -4.55
C PRO A 390 11.07 23.26 -4.92
N GLU A 391 10.47 24.38 -5.34
CA GLU A 391 11.19 25.63 -5.59
C GLU A 391 11.74 26.33 -4.33
N ASP A 392 11.21 26.00 -3.14
CA ASP A 392 11.67 26.55 -1.86
C ASP A 392 12.95 25.86 -1.36
N CYS A 393 13.36 24.76 -1.99
CA CYS A 393 14.56 24.00 -1.64
C CYS A 393 15.83 24.78 -2.03
N LYS A 394 16.82 24.87 -1.13
CA LYS A 394 18.09 25.55 -1.42
C LYS A 394 18.82 24.87 -2.59
N ALA A 395 19.27 25.66 -3.57
CA ALA A 395 20.12 25.19 -4.67
C ALA A 395 21.36 24.47 -4.12
N GLY A 396 21.52 23.18 -4.45
CA GLY A 396 22.60 22.33 -3.95
C GLY A 396 22.20 21.31 -2.88
N GLY A 397 20.94 21.32 -2.40
CA GLY A 397 20.36 20.13 -1.78
C GLY A 397 20.19 19.05 -2.84
N ALA A 398 20.83 17.90 -2.67
CA ALA A 398 20.68 16.81 -3.61
C ALA A 398 19.20 16.39 -3.67
N ILE A 399 18.63 16.34 -4.88
CA ILE A 399 17.40 15.59 -5.13
C ILE A 399 17.81 14.12 -5.02
N THR A 400 17.90 13.60 -3.80
CA THR A 400 18.08 12.17 -3.58
C THR A 400 16.72 11.51 -3.62
N THR A 401 16.74 10.21 -3.90
CA THR A 401 15.63 9.27 -3.72
C THR A 401 15.03 9.28 -2.30
N ASP A 402 15.71 9.91 -1.32
CA ASP A 402 15.54 9.65 0.10
C ASP A 402 15.36 10.91 0.99
N GLY A 403 15.05 12.11 0.48
CA GLY A 403 15.10 13.26 1.39
C GLY A 403 14.73 14.65 0.90
N ILE A 404 13.66 14.79 0.10
CA ILE A 404 13.10 16.12 -0.22
C ILE A 404 12.49 16.80 1.03
N PHE A 405 12.25 16.07 2.13
CA PHE A 405 11.43 16.59 3.24
C PHE A 405 12.11 17.66 4.13
N ASP A 406 13.33 17.42 4.64
CA ASP A 406 13.93 18.34 5.62
C ASP A 406 14.60 19.58 5.01
N SER A 407 15.18 19.43 3.82
CA SER A 407 15.95 20.52 3.19
C SER A 407 15.06 21.61 2.58
N CYS A 408 13.82 21.26 2.22
CA CYS A 408 12.86 22.16 1.58
C CYS A 408 11.98 22.91 2.59
N CYS A 409 11.86 22.42 3.83
CA CYS A 409 11.01 23.04 4.84
C CYS A 409 11.62 23.00 6.25
N PRO A 410 12.55 23.90 6.58
CA PRO A 410 13.14 23.93 7.91
C PRO A 410 12.09 24.19 8.99
N GLY A 411 12.10 23.35 10.04
CA GLY A 411 11.32 23.52 11.28
C GLY A 411 9.94 22.86 11.33
N GLY A 412 9.66 21.86 10.48
CA GLY A 412 8.49 20.99 10.64
C GLY A 412 8.86 19.60 11.17
N ASP A 413 7.84 18.83 11.56
CA ASP A 413 7.97 17.48 12.17
C ASP A 413 7.78 16.35 11.14
#